data_AF-A0A1M5KGN0-F1
#
_entry.id   AF-A0A1M5KGN0-F1
#
_cell.length_a   1.000
_cell.length_b   1.000
_cell.length_c   1.000
_cell.angle_alpha   90.00
_cell.angle_beta   90.00
_cell.angle_gamma   90.00
#
_symmetry.space_group_name_H-M   'P 1'
#
loop_
_entity.id
_entity.type
_entity.pdbx_description
1 polymer ?
#
loop_
_entity_poly.entity_id
_entity_poly.type
_entity_poly.pdbx_seq_one_letter_code
_entity_poly.pdbx_strand_id
1 'polypeptide(L)' 'MVIATFIKYLIVVLGWAATFWYLLQGLQNKGHRSYLKAILIFMGTGAALVIYSIVEFYILLHS' A
#
# COMPACT_ATOMS: atom_id res chain seq x y z
N MET A 1 9.34 -4.59 17.49
CA MET A 1 8.07 -3.84 17.38
C MET A 1 8.24 -2.48 16.73
N VAL A 2 8.97 -1.52 17.30
CA VAL A 2 9.03 -0.13 16.77
C VAL A 2 9.44 -0.02 15.29
N ILE A 3 10.52 -0.69 14.88
CA ILE A 3 10.98 -0.69 13.47
C ILE A 3 9.93 -1.31 12.55
N ALA A 4 9.25 -2.36 13.01
CA ALA A 4 8.23 -3.06 12.25
C ALA A 4 7.00 -2.16 11.99
N THR A 5 6.56 -1.46 13.02
CA THR A 5 5.49 -0.47 12.94
C THR A 5 5.85 0.68 12.00
N PHE A 6 7.10 1.15 12.03
CA PHE A 6 7.57 2.21 11.14
C PHE A 6 7.51 1.80 9.66
N ILE A 7 7.95 0.59 9.32
CA ILE A 7 7.88 0.04 7.96
C ILE A 7 6.42 -0.06 7.49
N LYS A 8 5.51 -0.51 8.36
CA LYS A 8 4.07 -0.61 8.06
C LYS A 8 3.49 0.76 7.70
N TYR A 9 3.77 1.79 8.50
CA TYR A 9 3.32 3.15 8.18
C TYR A 9 3.94 3.69 6.89
N LEU A 10 5.21 3.40 6.63
CA LEU A 10 5.87 3.81 5.39
C LEU A 10 5.19 3.21 4.15
N ILE A 11 4.86 1.91 4.19
CA ILE A 11 4.12 1.23 3.12
C ILE A 11 2.76 1.88 2.90
N VAL A 12 2.02 2.19 3.98
CA VAL A 12 0.72 2.87 3.89
C VAL A 12 0.86 4.24 3.25
N VAL A 13 1.76 5.08 3.76
CA VAL A 13 1.92 6.47 3.29
C VAL A 13 2.34 6.51 1.82
N LEU A 14 3.33 5.71 1.42
CA LEU A 14 3.80 5.66 0.03
C LEU A 14 2.75 5.07 -0.91
N GLY A 15 2.07 4.00 -0.49
CA GLY A 15 1.01 3.37 -1.27
C GLY A 15 -0.17 4.32 -1.50
N TRP A 16 -0.63 5.00 -0.45
CA TRP A 16 -1.72 5.98 -0.55
C TRP A 16 -1.33 7.21 -1.38
N ALA A 17 -0.13 7.76 -1.19
CA ALA A 17 0.35 8.90 -1.98
C ALA A 17 0.39 8.55 -3.47
N ALA A 18 0.89 7.37 -3.82
CA ALA A 18 0.93 6.89 -5.20
C ALA A 18 -0.49 6.65 -5.75
N THR A 19 -1.37 5.99 -5.00
CA THR A 19 -2.78 5.80 -5.40
C THR A 19 -3.47 7.12 -5.68
N PHE A 20 -3.35 8.12 -4.79
CA PHE A 20 -3.94 9.45 -4.98
C PHE A 20 -3.36 10.18 -6.18
N TRP A 21 -2.05 10.13 -6.39
CA TRP A 21 -1.39 10.77 -7.52
C TRP A 21 -1.90 10.22 -8.85
N TYR A 22 -2.00 8.90 -8.99
CA TYR A 22 -2.50 8.27 -10.21
C TYR A 22 -4.01 8.47 -10.41
N LEU A 23 -4.79 8.54 -9.32
CA LEU A 23 -6.20 8.93 -9.37
C LEU A 23 -6.37 10.36 -9.88
N LEU A 24 -5.61 11.31 -9.34
CA LEU A 24 -5.61 12.71 -9.78
C LEU A 24 -5.21 12.84 -11.24
N GLN A 25 -4.15 12.12 -11.66
CA GLN A 25 -3.78 12.06 -13.07
C GLN A 25 -4.87 11.44 -13.96
N GLY A 26 -5.59 10.44 -13.46
CA GLY A 26 -6.72 9.83 -14.17
C GLY A 26 -7.91 10.78 -14.31
N LEU A 27 -8.19 11.58 -13.29
CA LEU A 27 -9.23 12.61 -13.30
C LEU A 27 -8.89 13.74 -14.26
N GLN A 28 -7.66 14.24 -14.21
CA GLN A 28 -7.20 15.34 -15.07
C GLN A 28 -7.11 14.92 -16.54
N ASN A 29 -6.56 13.74 -16.83
CA ASN A 29 -6.31 13.30 -18.20
C ASN A 29 -7.43 12.43 -18.79
N LYS A 30 -8.55 12.21 -18.06
CA LYS A 30 -9.64 11.27 -18.40
C LYS A 30 -9.16 9.89 -18.87
N GLY A 31 -7.96 9.49 -18.45
CA GLY A 31 -7.27 8.33 -18.97
C GLY A 31 -7.63 7.09 -18.18
N HIS A 32 -8.38 6.17 -18.79
CA HIS A 32 -8.77 4.88 -18.18
C HIS A 32 -7.57 4.10 -17.61
N ARG A 33 -6.40 4.20 -18.28
CA ARG A 33 -5.15 3.56 -17.87
C ARG A 33 -4.60 4.05 -16.52
N SER A 34 -4.80 5.33 -16.18
CA SER A 34 -4.31 5.89 -14.91
C SER A 34 -5.13 5.41 -13.72
N TYR A 35 -6.44 5.23 -13.89
CA TYR A 35 -7.30 4.60 -12.88
C TYR A 35 -6.92 3.15 -12.61
N LEU A 36 -6.64 2.39 -13.68
CA LEU A 36 -6.19 1.00 -13.55
C LEU A 36 -4.89 0.90 -12.75
N LYS A 37 -3.94 1.81 -13.00
CA LYS A 37 -2.70 1.91 -12.21
C LYS A 37 -2.97 2.26 -10.74
N ALA A 38 -3.86 3.21 -10.47
CA ALA A 38 -4.22 3.59 -9.10
C ALA A 38 -4.82 2.41 -8.32
N ILE A 39 -5.70 1.63 -8.97
CA ILE A 39 -6.30 0.41 -8.40
C ILE A 39 -5.22 -0.64 -8.13
N LEU A 40 -4.34 -0.91 -9.09
CA LEU A 40 -3.26 -1.89 -8.92
C LEU A 40 -2.33 -1.53 -7.75
N ILE A 41 -1.99 -0.24 -7.60
CA ILE A 41 -1.16 0.24 -6.50
C ILE A 41 -1.90 0.12 -5.16
N PHE A 42 -3.19 0.43 -5.12
CA PHE A 42 -4.02 0.28 -3.92
C PHE A 42 -4.08 -1.18 -3.47
N MET A 43 -4.37 -2.10 -4.41
CA MET A 43 -4.42 -3.53 -4.12
C MET A 43 -3.04 -4.08 -3.73
N GLY A 44 -1.97 -3.66 -4.39
CA GLY A 44 -0.60 -4.05 -4.05
C GLY A 44 -0.19 -3.59 -2.65
N THR A 45 -0.55 -2.36 -2.26
CA THR A 45 -0.33 -1.83 -0.92
C THR A 45 -1.11 -2.64 0.13
N GLY A 46 -2.37 -2.97 -0.15
CA GLY A 46 -3.18 -3.82 0.71
C GLY A 46 -2.59 -5.22 0.89
N ALA A 47 -2.15 -5.85 -0.20
CA ALA A 47 -1.50 -7.16 -0.16
C ALA A 47 -0.20 -7.14 0.66
N ALA A 48 0.63 -6.11 0.48
CA ALA A 48 1.86 -5.92 1.26
C ALA A 48 1.57 -5.83 2.77
N LEU A 49 0.51 -5.11 3.16
CA LEU A 49 0.10 -4.99 4.56
C LEU A 49 -0.41 -6.30 5.16
N VAL A 50 -1.14 -7.10 4.37
CA VAL A 50 -1.62 -8.42 4.82
C VAL A 50 -0.43 -9.35 5.05
N ILE A 51 0.48 -9.47 4.07
CA ILE A 51 1.69 -10.31 4.20
C ILE A 51 2.50 -9.86 5.42
N TYR A 52 2.70 -8.55 5.56
CA TYR A 52 3.42 -7.99 6.70
C TYR A 52 2.78 -8.37 8.04
N SER A 53 1.45 -8.26 8.14
CA SER A 53 0.71 -8.59 9.37
C SER A 53 0.76 -10.08 9.70
N ILE A 54 0.78 -10.95 8.69
CA ILE A 54 0.97 -12.40 8.87
C ILE A 54 2.37 -12.70 9.43
N VAL A 55 3.40 -12.06 8.88
CA VAL A 55 4.80 -12.23 9.35
C VAL A 55 4.94 -11.71 10.78
N GLU A 56 4.39 -10.54 11.09
CA GLU A 56 4.39 -9.98 12.44
C GLU A 56 3.70 -10.92 13.45
N PHE A 57 2.53 -11.47 13.08
CA PHE A 57 1.82 -12.43 13.91
C PHE A 57 2.62 -13.72 14.14
N TYR A 58 3.27 -14.24 13.10
CA TYR A 58 4.12 -15.43 13.21
C TYR A 58 5.29 -15.21 14.16
N ILE A 59 5.97 -14.06 14.05
CA ILE A 59 7.08 -13.68 14.94
C ILE A 59 6.59 -13.62 16.39
N LEU A 60 5.46 -12.94 16.65
CA LEU A 60 4.87 -12.82 17.99
C LEU A 60 4.50 -14.17 18.61
N LEU A 61 4.07 -15.13 17.80
CA LEU A 61 3.71 -16.47 18.27
C LEU A 61 4.95 -17.31 18.64
N HIS A 62 6.12 -17.01 18.07
CA HIS A 62 7.35 -17.80 18.23
C HIS A 62 8.46 -17.06 19.01
N SER A 63 8.18 -15.88 19.57
CA SER A 63 9.10 -15.07 20.39
C SER A 63 8.69 -15.06 21.85
#